data_AF-A0A368URM5-F1
#
_entry.id   AF-A0A368URM5-F1
#
_cell.length_a   1.000
_cell.length_b   1.000
_cell.length_c   1.000
_cell.angle_alpha   90.00
_cell.angle_beta   90.00
_cell.angle_gamma   90.00
#
_symmetry.space_group_name_H-M   'P 1'
#
loop_
_entity.id
_entity.type
_entity.pdbx_description
1 polymer ?
#
loop_
_entity_poly.entity_id
_entity_poly.type
_entity_poly.pdbx_seq_one_letter_code
_entity_poly.pdbx_strand_id
1 'polypeptide(L)'
;MVTAQVYAGAWWQPLTANLMHHDQAHLWFNVAGIWIAWLLFPAQLQRNQDWWVLLPVAIVSSLSQLWFAPGHEIYAGFSGALYGLFAYAALQDALAKQWIGAAIVLGILIKSLLDFSFPSLVEGIALYAHSGGIVSGFVLALVVFRCSQAKNSVQSAP
;
A
#
# COMPACT_ATOMS: atom_id res chain seq x y z
N MET A 1 9.21 2.00 -13.55
CA MET A 1 8.49 3.00 -14.35
C MET A 1 7.30 2.34 -15.02
N VAL A 2 6.09 2.73 -14.64
CA VAL A 2 4.82 2.31 -15.28
C VAL A 2 4.33 3.38 -16.25
N THR A 3 4.21 3.03 -17.53
CA THR A 3 4.06 3.96 -18.67
C THR A 3 2.80 3.64 -19.48
N ALA A 4 2.43 4.52 -20.43
CA ALA A 4 1.38 4.22 -21.41
C ALA A 4 1.71 3.03 -22.35
N GLN A 5 2.97 2.55 -22.40
CA GLN A 5 3.32 1.35 -23.18
C GLN A 5 2.64 0.08 -22.66
N VAL A 6 2.05 0.11 -21.46
CA VAL A 6 1.16 -0.96 -20.99
C VAL A 6 0.07 -1.26 -22.03
N TYR A 7 -0.50 -0.22 -22.65
CA TYR A 7 -1.52 -0.37 -23.70
C TYR A 7 -0.95 -0.92 -25.02
N ALA A 8 0.38 -0.88 -25.19
CA ALA A 8 1.11 -1.38 -26.36
C ALA A 8 1.80 -2.73 -26.10
N GLY A 9 1.47 -3.43 -25.01
CA GLY A 9 1.97 -4.77 -24.72
C GLY A 9 3.00 -4.86 -23.58
N ALA A 10 3.37 -3.75 -22.93
CA ALA A 10 4.27 -3.75 -21.78
C ALA A 10 3.55 -4.08 -20.45
N TRP A 11 2.76 -5.16 -20.44
CA TRP A 11 1.89 -5.55 -19.31
C TRP A 11 2.64 -5.92 -18.01
N TRP A 12 3.95 -6.14 -18.08
CA TRP A 12 4.79 -6.40 -16.90
C TRP A 12 5.09 -5.14 -16.08
N GLN A 13 4.92 -3.95 -16.66
CA GLN A 13 5.31 -2.68 -16.04
C GLN A 13 4.64 -2.40 -14.68
N PRO A 14 3.34 -2.66 -14.46
CA PRO A 14 2.71 -2.45 -13.15
C PRO A 14 3.36 -3.25 -12.03
N LEU A 15 4.02 -4.37 -12.34
CA LEU A 15 4.78 -5.13 -11.36
C LEU A 15 6.22 -4.61 -11.25
N THR A 16 6.95 -4.59 -12.37
CA THR A 16 8.39 -4.28 -12.37
C THR A 16 8.68 -2.82 -12.00
N ALA A 17 7.72 -1.91 -12.15
CA ALA A 17 7.89 -0.52 -11.74
C ALA A 17 8.15 -0.35 -10.24
N ASN A 18 7.69 -1.29 -9.41
CA ASN A 18 7.91 -1.27 -7.97
C ASN A 18 9.35 -1.62 -7.57
N LEU A 19 10.13 -2.21 -8.48
CA LEU A 19 11.54 -2.56 -8.25
C LEU A 19 12.49 -1.41 -8.63
N MET A 20 12.01 -0.42 -9.38
CA MET A 20 12.81 0.72 -9.81
C MET A 20 12.78 1.82 -8.76
N HIS A 21 13.89 2.53 -8.59
CA HIS A 21 14.03 3.64 -7.65
C HIS A 21 14.73 4.81 -8.34
N HIS A 22 14.30 6.03 -8.04
CA HIS A 22 14.85 7.25 -8.63
C HIS A 22 16.29 7.54 -8.15
N ASP A 23 16.57 7.23 -6.89
CA ASP A 23 17.87 7.43 -6.27
C ASP A 23 18.08 6.46 -5.08
N GLN A 24 19.30 6.46 -4.56
CA GLN A 24 19.71 5.58 -3.46
C GLN A 24 19.01 5.92 -2.14
N ALA A 25 18.72 7.18 -1.87
CA ALA A 25 18.03 7.59 -0.65
C ALA A 25 16.58 7.09 -0.65
N HIS A 26 15.87 7.22 -1.77
CA HIS A 26 14.51 6.69 -1.94
C HIS A 26 14.46 5.17 -1.74
N LEU A 27 15.45 4.43 -2.26
CA LEU A 27 15.57 2.99 -1.98
C LEU A 27 15.72 2.72 -0.48
N TRP A 28 16.63 3.42 0.20
CA TRP A 28 16.84 3.22 1.64
C TRP A 28 15.63 3.60 2.49
N PHE A 29 14.88 4.63 2.12
CA PHE A 29 13.61 4.95 2.78
C PHE A 29 12.56 3.85 2.61
N ASN A 30 12.46 3.23 1.44
CA ASN A 30 11.56 2.10 1.23
C ASN A 30 11.98 0.87 2.05
N VAL A 31 13.28 0.57 2.07
CA VAL A 31 13.82 -0.51 2.92
C VAL A 31 13.53 -0.23 4.38
N ALA A 32 13.85 0.96 4.90
CA ALA A 32 13.56 1.34 6.28
C ALA A 32 12.06 1.25 6.59
N GLY A 33 11.20 1.66 5.66
CA GLY A 33 9.76 1.53 5.80
C GLY A 33 9.27 0.09 5.92
N ILE A 34 9.86 -0.85 5.17
CA ILE A 34 9.59 -2.30 5.31
C ILE A 34 9.97 -2.77 6.71
N TRP A 35 11.15 -2.39 7.20
CA TRP A 35 11.61 -2.73 8.56
C TRP A 35 10.70 -2.16 9.64
N ILE A 36 10.28 -0.89 9.50
CA ILE A 36 9.35 -0.25 10.43
C ILE A 36 8.00 -0.97 10.43
N ALA A 37 7.44 -1.29 9.26
CA ALA A 37 6.20 -2.05 9.18
C ALA A 37 6.33 -3.42 9.87
N TRP A 38 7.42 -4.14 9.60
CA TRP A 38 7.71 -5.44 10.21
C TRP A 38 7.81 -5.38 11.74
N LEU A 39 8.39 -4.30 12.29
CA LEU A 39 8.50 -4.08 13.74
C LEU A 39 7.19 -3.63 14.39
N LEU A 40 6.41 -2.77 13.71
CA LEU A 40 5.16 -2.21 14.25
C LEU A 40 4.01 -3.19 14.23
N PHE A 41 3.96 -4.09 13.24
CA PHE A 41 2.83 -5.00 13.01
C PHE A 41 3.24 -6.46 13.10
N PRO A 42 3.75 -6.93 14.26
CA PRO A 42 4.30 -8.26 14.38
C PRO A 42 3.24 -9.36 14.13
N ALA A 43 1.99 -9.12 14.52
CA ALA A 43 0.89 -10.06 14.32
C ALA A 43 0.49 -10.20 12.84
N GLN A 44 0.83 -9.23 11.99
CA GLN A 44 0.46 -9.18 10.59
C GLN A 44 1.61 -9.46 9.64
N LEU A 45 2.89 -9.32 10.05
CA LEU A 45 4.02 -9.32 9.11
C LEU A 45 5.23 -10.21 9.49
N GLN A 46 5.20 -10.92 10.62
CA GLN A 46 6.35 -11.73 11.04
C GLN A 46 6.54 -13.05 10.27
N ARG A 47 5.49 -13.62 9.67
CA ARG A 47 5.62 -14.90 8.96
C ARG A 47 5.72 -14.65 7.46
N ASN A 48 6.49 -15.48 6.76
CA ASN A 48 6.67 -15.38 5.30
C ASN A 48 5.35 -15.37 4.55
N GLN A 49 4.36 -16.16 5.00
CA GLN A 49 3.05 -16.23 4.37
C GLN A 49 2.27 -14.92 4.44
N ASP A 50 2.57 -14.03 5.39
CA ASP A 50 1.77 -12.82 5.59
C ASP A 50 2.08 -11.71 4.55
N TRP A 51 3.18 -11.84 3.81
CA TRP A 51 3.63 -10.89 2.79
C TRP A 51 2.87 -10.99 1.46
N TRP A 52 1.91 -11.91 1.33
CA TRP A 52 1.09 -12.10 0.12
C TRP A 52 0.40 -10.81 -0.35
N VAL A 53 0.07 -9.91 0.59
CA VAL A 53 -0.63 -8.64 0.35
C VAL A 53 0.16 -7.71 -0.57
N LEU A 54 1.49 -7.81 -0.60
CA LEU A 54 2.32 -6.91 -1.40
C LEU A 54 2.03 -6.99 -2.90
N LEU A 55 1.80 -8.19 -3.42
CA LEU A 55 1.60 -8.39 -4.86
C LEU A 55 0.36 -7.66 -5.41
N PRO A 56 -0.86 -7.89 -4.89
CA PRO A 56 -2.04 -7.18 -5.36
C PRO A 56 -1.96 -5.68 -5.09
N VAL A 57 -1.42 -5.26 -3.93
CA VAL A 57 -1.27 -3.84 -3.60
C VAL A 57 -0.31 -3.13 -4.55
N ALA A 58 0.85 -3.73 -4.85
CA ALA A 58 1.84 -3.16 -5.78
C ALA A 58 1.27 -2.95 -7.19
N ILE A 59 0.47 -3.91 -7.66
CA ILE A 59 -0.21 -3.83 -8.95
C ILE A 59 -1.26 -2.70 -8.92
N VAL A 60 -2.16 -2.67 -7.93
CA VAL A 60 -3.22 -1.65 -7.85
C VAL A 60 -2.64 -0.25 -7.67
N SER A 61 -1.59 -0.10 -6.85
CA SER A 61 -0.83 1.15 -6.71
C SER A 61 -0.33 1.65 -8.07
N SER A 62 0.35 0.78 -8.82
CA SER A 62 0.94 1.16 -10.11
C SER A 62 -0.12 1.46 -11.18
N LEU A 63 -1.22 0.70 -11.20
CA LEU A 63 -2.36 0.96 -12.09
C LEU A 63 -3.09 2.27 -11.74
N SER A 64 -3.21 2.58 -10.46
CA SER A 64 -3.84 3.82 -9.99
C SER A 64 -3.04 5.04 -10.48
N GLN A 65 -1.70 5.00 -10.42
CA GLN A 65 -0.90 6.07 -11.02
C GLN A 65 -1.11 6.14 -12.54
N LEU A 66 -1.08 5.00 -13.23
CA LEU A 66 -1.23 4.95 -14.69
C LEU A 66 -2.54 5.57 -15.17
N TRP A 67 -3.64 5.35 -14.45
CA TRP A 67 -4.96 5.82 -14.84
C TRP A 67 -5.25 7.27 -14.42
N PHE A 68 -4.80 7.69 -13.24
CA PHE A 68 -5.16 8.99 -12.68
C PHE A 68 -4.10 10.07 -12.87
N ALA A 69 -2.88 9.72 -13.28
CA ALA A 69 -1.82 10.67 -13.63
C ALA A 69 -1.12 10.32 -14.96
N PRO A 70 -1.85 10.21 -16.09
CA PRO A 70 -1.29 9.77 -17.37
C PRO A 70 -0.25 10.72 -17.97
N GLY A 71 -0.21 11.99 -17.52
CA GLY A 71 0.69 13.03 -18.05
C GLY A 71 1.90 13.39 -17.18
N HIS A 72 2.06 12.79 -16.00
CA HIS A 72 3.22 13.02 -15.13
C HIS A 72 4.24 11.91 -15.32
N GLU A 73 5.52 12.16 -15.01
CA GLU A 73 6.60 11.17 -15.10
C GLU A 73 6.29 9.91 -14.28
N ILE A 74 5.66 8.96 -14.97
CA ILE A 74 5.91 7.51 -14.96
C ILE A 74 6.52 7.00 -13.63
N TYR A 75 5.65 6.63 -12.70
CA TYR A 75 6.01 6.16 -11.37
C TYR A 75 7.04 5.02 -11.37
N ALA A 76 8.11 5.20 -10.59
CA ALA A 76 9.08 4.19 -10.21
C ALA A 76 9.26 4.19 -8.68
N GLY A 77 8.90 3.10 -8.02
CA GLY A 77 9.12 2.98 -6.59
C GLY A 77 8.25 1.93 -5.93
N PHE A 78 8.71 1.45 -4.78
CA PHE A 78 7.95 0.56 -3.91
C PHE A 78 7.02 1.31 -2.95
N SER A 79 7.13 2.64 -2.86
CA SER A 79 6.48 3.43 -1.81
C SER A 79 4.96 3.32 -1.79
N GLY A 80 4.28 3.25 -2.94
CA GLY A 80 2.83 3.02 -2.98
C GLY A 80 2.44 1.63 -2.46
N ALA A 81 3.23 0.59 -2.75
CA ALA A 81 3.03 -0.74 -2.18
C ALA A 81 3.22 -0.72 -0.65
N LEU A 82 4.21 0.02 -0.18
CA LEU A 82 4.48 0.21 1.24
C LEU A 82 3.34 0.95 1.95
N TYR A 83 2.79 2.02 1.38
CA TYR A 83 1.61 2.71 1.92
C TYR A 83 0.42 1.74 2.07
N GLY A 84 0.21 0.86 1.09
CA GLY A 84 -0.83 -0.16 1.19
C GLY A 84 -0.52 -1.26 2.21
N LEU A 85 0.74 -1.65 2.38
CA LEU A 85 1.15 -2.56 3.45
C LEU A 85 0.84 -1.99 4.84
N PHE A 86 1.20 -0.73 5.07
CA PHE A 86 0.87 -0.02 6.30
C PHE A 86 -0.64 0.10 6.50
N ALA A 87 -1.39 0.49 5.45
CA ALA A 87 -2.85 0.59 5.52
C ALA A 87 -3.51 -0.76 5.88
N TYR A 88 -3.06 -1.85 5.25
CA TYR A 88 -3.53 -3.21 5.55
C TYR A 88 -3.25 -3.59 7.00
N ALA A 89 -1.98 -3.51 7.42
CA ALA A 89 -1.55 -3.98 8.72
C ALA A 89 -2.14 -3.13 9.86
N ALA A 90 -2.11 -1.80 9.71
CA ALA A 90 -2.66 -0.88 10.68
C ALA A 90 -4.18 -1.02 10.85
N LEU A 91 -4.92 -1.24 9.76
CA LEU A 91 -6.36 -1.46 9.87
C LEU A 91 -6.69 -2.79 10.54
N GLN A 92 -5.95 -3.87 10.25
CA GLN A 92 -6.10 -5.15 10.96
C GLN A 92 -5.85 -4.99 12.47
N ASP A 93 -4.80 -4.26 12.85
CA ASP A 93 -4.49 -3.96 14.24
C ASP A 93 -5.59 -3.09 14.90
N ALA A 94 -6.07 -2.06 14.20
CA ALA A 94 -7.15 -1.21 14.69
C ALA A 94 -8.44 -2.00 14.92
N LEU A 95 -8.79 -2.91 14.00
CA LEU A 95 -9.94 -3.81 14.13
C LEU A 95 -9.76 -4.81 15.27
N ALA A 96 -8.51 -5.19 15.57
CA ALA A 96 -8.13 -5.94 16.77
C ALA A 96 -8.00 -5.07 18.04
N LYS A 97 -8.48 -3.82 17.99
CA LYS A 97 -8.49 -2.83 19.09
C LYS A 97 -7.11 -2.42 19.59
N GLN A 98 -6.08 -2.53 18.76
CA GLN A 98 -4.74 -2.00 19.05
C GLN A 98 -4.67 -0.51 18.70
N TRP A 99 -4.33 0.32 19.68
CA TRP A 99 -4.33 1.79 19.52
C TRP A 99 -3.31 2.25 18.46
N ILE A 100 -2.17 1.55 18.34
CA ILE A 100 -1.12 1.89 17.38
C ILE A 100 -1.63 1.78 15.94
N GLY A 101 -2.42 0.75 15.64
CA GLY A 101 -3.07 0.61 14.33
C GLY A 101 -4.01 1.77 14.03
N ALA A 102 -4.85 2.16 15.00
CA ALA A 102 -5.75 3.31 14.83
C ALA A 102 -5.00 4.63 14.61
N ALA A 103 -3.90 4.86 15.34
CA ALA A 103 -3.06 6.02 15.18
C ALA A 103 -2.39 6.08 13.79
N ILE A 104 -1.89 4.95 13.29
CA ILE A 104 -1.28 4.87 11.96
C ILE A 104 -2.32 5.05 10.85
N VAL A 105 -3.50 4.43 10.97
CA VAL A 105 -4.63 4.65 10.02
C VAL A 105 -4.96 6.15 9.94
N LEU A 106 -5.13 6.80 11.09
CA LEU A 106 -5.43 8.23 11.13
C LEU A 106 -4.29 9.05 10.51
N GLY A 107 -3.03 8.73 10.83
CA GLY A 107 -1.86 9.41 10.26
C GLY A 107 -1.79 9.30 8.74
N ILE A 108 -2.05 8.12 8.17
CA ILE A 108 -2.07 7.90 6.72
C ILE A 108 -3.21 8.69 6.06
N LEU A 109 -4.40 8.70 6.65
CA LEU A 109 -5.54 9.45 6.13
C LEU A 109 -5.28 10.96 6.15
N ILE A 110 -4.74 11.48 7.25
CA ILE A 110 -4.36 12.90 7.36
C ILE A 110 -3.28 13.24 6.33
N LYS A 111 -2.21 12.44 6.24
CA LYS A 111 -1.13 12.66 5.28
C LYS A 111 -1.64 12.67 3.85
N SER A 112 -2.45 11.67 3.48
CA SER A 112 -3.05 11.59 2.15
C SER A 112 -3.94 12.80 1.85
N LEU A 113 -4.77 13.23 2.80
CA LEU A 113 -5.61 14.42 2.65
C LEU A 113 -4.78 15.69 2.43
N LEU A 114 -3.70 15.86 3.20
CA LEU A 114 -2.79 16.99 3.05
C LEU A 114 -2.09 17.00 1.69
N ASP A 115 -1.63 15.84 1.21
CA ASP A 115 -0.95 15.75 -0.08
C ASP A 115 -1.89 16.13 -1.25
N PHE A 116 -3.15 15.71 -1.21
CA PHE A 116 -4.16 16.14 -2.20
C PHE A 116 -4.58 17.60 -2.03
N SER A 117 -4.57 18.14 -0.82
CA SER A 117 -4.94 19.53 -0.56
C SER A 117 -3.85 20.51 -1.00
N PHE A 118 -2.59 20.10 -0.97
CA PHE A 118 -1.42 20.93 -1.26
C PHE A 118 -0.46 20.25 -2.26
N PRO A 119 -0.90 19.93 -3.48
CA PRO A 119 -0.12 19.15 -4.44
C PRO A 119 1.20 19.83 -4.85
N SER A 120 1.26 21.17 -4.80
CA SER A 120 2.47 21.93 -5.09
C SER A 120 3.60 21.74 -4.06
N LEU A 121 3.29 21.23 -2.86
CA LEU A 121 4.29 20.93 -1.82
C LEU A 121 4.88 19.53 -1.96
N VAL A 122 4.32 18.71 -2.85
CA VAL A 122 4.65 17.29 -3.04
C VAL A 122 4.93 16.98 -4.51
N GLU A 123 5.42 17.97 -5.26
CA GLU A 123 5.82 17.78 -6.65
C GLU A 123 6.89 16.67 -6.75
N GLY A 124 6.68 15.72 -7.65
CA GLY A 124 7.52 14.51 -7.77
C GLY A 124 7.09 13.32 -6.88
N ILE A 125 6.06 13.48 -6.02
CA ILE A 125 5.46 12.36 -5.29
C ILE A 125 4.37 11.71 -6.15
N ALA A 126 4.37 10.38 -6.20
CA ALA A 126 3.35 9.59 -6.90
C ALA A 126 2.06 9.47 -6.07
N LEU A 127 1.33 10.58 -5.96
CA LEU A 127 0.14 10.74 -5.13
C LEU A 127 -0.92 9.66 -5.39
N TYR A 128 -1.16 9.33 -6.66
CA TYR A 128 -2.15 8.33 -7.04
C TYR A 128 -1.65 6.89 -6.80
N ALA A 129 -0.34 6.65 -6.90
CA ALA A 129 0.24 5.37 -6.48
C ALA A 129 0.05 5.14 -4.98
N HIS A 130 0.37 6.15 -4.15
CA HIS A 130 0.19 6.08 -2.69
C HIS A 130 -1.28 5.83 -2.34
N SER A 131 -2.18 6.57 -2.97
CA SER A 131 -3.63 6.44 -2.74
C SER A 131 -4.17 5.09 -3.18
N GLY A 132 -3.77 4.59 -4.34
CA GLY A 132 -4.11 3.24 -4.82
C GLY A 132 -3.61 2.15 -3.87
N GLY A 133 -2.40 2.33 -3.33
CA GLY A 133 -1.84 1.49 -2.27
C GLY A 133 -2.71 1.50 -1.01
N ILE A 134 -3.00 2.68 -0.45
CA ILE A 134 -3.82 2.83 0.76
C ILE A 134 -5.18 2.17 0.60
N VAL A 135 -5.88 2.48 -0.50
CA VAL A 135 -7.23 1.95 -0.77
C VAL A 135 -7.20 0.43 -0.89
N SER A 136 -6.27 -0.13 -1.67
CA SER A 136 -6.16 -1.59 -1.82
C SER A 136 -5.79 -2.28 -0.50
N GLY A 137 -4.90 -1.68 0.31
CA GLY A 137 -4.55 -2.17 1.63
C GLY A 137 -5.76 -2.25 2.57
N PHE A 138 -6.55 -1.17 2.65
CA PHE A 138 -7.79 -1.16 3.46
C PHE A 138 -8.82 -2.18 2.97
N VAL A 139 -9.03 -2.28 1.66
CA VAL A 139 -9.95 -3.26 1.08
C VAL A 139 -9.54 -4.68 1.46
N LEU A 140 -8.26 -5.03 1.30
CA LEU A 140 -7.76 -6.37 1.66
C LEU A 140 -7.88 -6.65 3.16
N ALA A 141 -7.62 -5.66 4.02
CA ALA A 141 -7.78 -5.81 5.47
C ALA A 141 -9.24 -6.09 5.84
N LEU A 142 -10.19 -5.36 5.26
CA LEU A 142 -11.61 -5.59 5.48
C LEU A 142 -12.06 -6.98 4.98
N VAL A 143 -11.61 -7.41 3.80
CA VAL A 143 -11.91 -8.74 3.27
C VAL A 143 -11.42 -9.84 4.22
N VAL A 144 -10.15 -9.77 4.64
CA VAL A 144 -9.57 -10.76 5.56
C VAL A 144 -10.29 -10.77 6.91
N PHE A 145 -10.58 -9.59 7.48
CA PHE A 145 -11.30 -9.48 8.74
C PHE A 145 -12.68 -10.14 8.66
N ARG A 146 -13.44 -9.88 7.59
CA ARG A 146 -14.77 -10.48 7.37
C ARG A 146 -14.70 -11.99 7.20
N CYS A 147 -13.72 -12.49 6.43
CA CYS A 147 -13.50 -13.93 6.27
C CYS A 147 -13.13 -14.62 7.58
N SER A 148 -12.35 -13.96 8.45
CA SER A 148 -12.00 -14.48 9.77
C SER A 148 -13.22 -14.58 10.68
N GLN A 149 -14.03 -13.52 10.75
CA GLN A 149 -15.27 -13.50 11.54
C GLN A 149 -16.28 -14.57 11.09
N ALA A 150 -16.45 -14.77 9.78
CA ALA A 150 -17.34 -15.79 9.24
C ALA A 150 -16.91 -17.22 9.64
N LYS A 151 -15.60 -17.51 9.60
CA LYS A 151 -15.06 -18.80 10.05
C LYS A 151 -15.32 -19.02 11.55
N ASN A 152 -15.11 -18.00 12.36
CA ASN A 152 -15.36 -18.06 13.81
C ASN A 152 -16.85 -18.32 14.10
N SER A 153 -17.77 -17.66 13.39
CA SER A 153 -19.22 -17.87 13.60
C SER A 153 -19.69 -19.28 13.24
N VAL A 154 -19.13 -19.89 12.20
CA VAL A 154 -19.46 -21.26 11.79
C VAL A 154 -18.94 -22.28 12.80
N GLN A 155 -17.75 -22.06 13.35
CA GLN A 155 -17.15 -22.94 14.36
C GLN A 155 -17.84 -22.85 15.73
N SER A 156 -18.47 -21.72 16.04
CA SER A 156 -19.23 -21.51 17.28
C SER A 156 -20.70 -21.91 17.20
N ALA A 157 -21.17 -22.42 16.06
CA ALA A 157 -22.56 -22.87 15.90
C ALA A 157 -22.78 -24.19 16.69
N PRO A 158 -23.86 -24.29 17.49
CA PRO A 158 -24.14 -25.45 18.34
C PRO A 158 -24.48 -26.72 17.57
#